data_AF-A0A1M6R1T2-F1
#
_entry.id   AF-A0A1M6R1T2-F1
#
_cell.length_a   1.000
_cell.length_b   1.000
_cell.length_c   1.000
_cell.angle_alpha   90.00
_cell.angle_beta   90.00
_cell.angle_gamma   90.00
#
_symmetry.space_group_name_H-M   'P 1'
#
loop_
_entity.id
_entity.type
_entity.pdbx_description
1 polymer ?
#
loop_
_entity_poly.entity_id
_entity_poly.type
_entity_poly.pdbx_seq_one_letter_code
_entity_poly.pdbx_strand_id
1 'polypeptide(L)'
;MKHVFSLKPLFALVCGMVAVQTLAAPQKTWDAIYNAEGEGDYAAAKIEGNIRFGKYTHYKEVQPVSFKVKDSLFVFSVAGNMTVPADKIEKEHFYEKCNETMEAWVSYFNKPRDFGGEELIINIAGVDLACGDELFAVGDLRIKFANAKAQESWANTLEGREKYKREKVVEYRKAEQEHRASLRDVSGMVKDPRDGQVYRTIKVEGREWFAQNVNYNVEGHSWCYDDKDSYCARGGRLYDLEGARKACPEGWHLPRDREWMDLLIGLTHCYDGVDKCEKFANKMKATTGWQGGGGTDEYGFSVFSSGYRKMVGKSIVRYEDMGEYAGFWSAQNGRNETIWIWAMGRMSDQMVRQLVPSKTNAYSVRCINGN
;
A
#
# COMPACT_ATOMS: atom_id res chain seq x y z
N MET A 1 -3.11 -78.92 -18.99
CA MET A 1 -4.25 -79.50 -18.23
C MET A 1 -4.27 -78.82 -16.86
N LYS A 2 -5.46 -78.39 -16.42
CA LYS A 2 -5.82 -77.79 -15.12
C LYS A 2 -5.73 -76.26 -14.97
N HIS A 3 -6.90 -75.66 -15.20
CA HIS A 3 -7.51 -74.49 -14.56
C HIS A 3 -7.08 -74.23 -13.12
N VAL A 4 -7.05 -72.94 -12.72
CA VAL A 4 -7.98 -72.40 -11.69
C VAL A 4 -8.28 -70.94 -12.03
N PHE A 5 -9.52 -70.66 -12.43
CA PHE A 5 -10.13 -69.33 -12.35
C PHE A 5 -10.70 -69.16 -10.94
N SER A 6 -10.45 -68.03 -10.29
CA SER A 6 -11.11 -67.62 -9.04
C SER A 6 -11.94 -66.36 -9.28
N LEU A 7 -13.21 -66.40 -8.85
CA LEU A 7 -14.19 -65.32 -8.95
C LEU A 7 -14.22 -64.46 -7.68
N LYS A 8 -14.15 -63.13 -7.87
CA LYS A 8 -14.92 -62.02 -7.23
C LYS A 8 -14.79 -61.78 -5.69
N PRO A 9 -14.84 -60.50 -5.21
CA PRO A 9 -16.08 -59.71 -5.23
C PRO A 9 -15.96 -58.25 -5.71
N LEU A 10 -17.10 -57.77 -6.21
CA LEU A 10 -17.45 -56.37 -6.41
C LEU A 10 -17.27 -55.59 -5.10
N PHE A 11 -16.52 -54.50 -5.13
CA PHE A 11 -16.73 -53.36 -4.25
C PHE A 11 -17.19 -52.18 -5.10
N ALA A 12 -18.46 -51.83 -4.95
CA ALA A 12 -18.98 -50.55 -5.40
C ALA A 12 -18.43 -49.48 -4.45
N LEU A 13 -17.53 -48.62 -4.93
CA LEU A 13 -17.15 -47.42 -4.21
C LEU A 13 -17.92 -46.23 -4.81
N VAL A 14 -18.79 -45.70 -3.96
CA VAL A 14 -19.59 -44.52 -4.15
C VAL A 14 -18.70 -43.28 -4.32
N CYS A 15 -19.12 -42.45 -5.27
CA CYS A 15 -18.95 -41.00 -5.39
C CYS A 15 -17.91 -40.33 -4.48
N GLY A 16 -16.90 -39.75 -5.11
CA GLY A 16 -16.05 -38.73 -4.54
C GLY A 16 -15.32 -37.99 -5.66
N MET A 17 -16.05 -37.26 -6.51
CA MET A 17 -15.41 -36.18 -7.25
C MET A 17 -14.97 -35.15 -6.21
N VAL A 18 -13.73 -35.26 -5.74
CA VAL A 18 -13.08 -34.14 -5.07
C VAL A 18 -12.79 -33.13 -6.17
N ALA A 19 -13.76 -32.25 -6.42
CA ALA A 19 -13.47 -30.98 -7.02
C ALA A 19 -12.58 -30.24 -6.04
N VAL A 20 -11.26 -30.39 -6.19
CA VAL A 20 -10.32 -29.41 -5.66
C VAL A 20 -10.63 -28.13 -6.45
N GLN A 21 -11.50 -27.30 -5.88
CA GLN A 21 -11.62 -25.92 -6.31
C GLN A 21 -10.21 -25.34 -6.20
N THR A 22 -9.63 -25.04 -7.35
CA THR A 22 -8.39 -24.30 -7.47
C THR A 22 -8.54 -23.00 -6.68
N LEU A 23 -7.84 -22.89 -5.54
CA LEU A 23 -7.80 -21.70 -4.70
C LEU A 23 -7.33 -20.51 -5.55
N ALA A 24 -8.23 -19.61 -5.95
CA ALA A 24 -7.83 -18.38 -6.61
C ALA A 24 -7.42 -17.34 -5.55
N ALA A 25 -6.19 -17.42 -5.07
CA ALA A 25 -5.47 -16.23 -4.64
C ALA A 25 -4.43 -15.96 -5.75
N PRO A 26 -4.36 -14.79 -6.40
CA PRO A 26 -4.46 -13.42 -5.83
C PRO A 26 -5.30 -12.46 -6.72
N GLN A 27 -5.52 -11.19 -6.37
CA GLN A 27 -4.58 -10.08 -6.65
C GLN A 27 -4.54 -9.11 -5.46
N LYS A 28 -3.34 -8.84 -4.94
CA LYS A 28 -3.14 -8.02 -3.73
C LYS A 28 -2.64 -6.60 -4.02
N THR A 29 -2.89 -6.10 -5.23
CA THR A 29 -2.69 -4.70 -5.65
C THR A 29 -3.53 -4.40 -6.90
N TRP A 30 -3.85 -3.12 -7.14
CA TRP A 30 -4.58 -2.71 -8.34
C TRP A 30 -3.74 -2.88 -9.62
N ASP A 31 -2.41 -2.70 -9.57
CA ASP A 31 -1.51 -3.01 -10.69
C ASP A 31 -1.62 -4.48 -11.11
N ALA A 32 -1.65 -5.38 -10.13
CA ALA A 32 -1.87 -6.79 -10.38
C ALA A 32 -3.26 -7.02 -10.99
N ILE A 33 -4.31 -6.35 -10.50
CA ILE A 33 -5.68 -6.41 -11.04
C ILE A 33 -5.75 -6.11 -12.54
N TYR A 34 -5.00 -5.10 -12.97
CA TYR A 34 -4.99 -4.67 -14.36
C TYR A 34 -3.87 -5.30 -15.20
N ASN A 35 -2.96 -6.08 -14.58
CA ASN A 35 -1.70 -6.53 -15.19
C ASN A 35 -0.91 -5.37 -15.81
N ALA A 36 -0.86 -4.23 -15.11
CA ALA A 36 -0.48 -2.94 -15.66
C ALA A 36 0.61 -2.26 -14.82
N GLU A 37 1.57 -3.06 -14.39
CA GLU A 37 2.65 -2.66 -13.52
C GLU A 37 3.49 -1.52 -14.11
N GLY A 38 3.56 -0.40 -13.39
CA GLY A 38 4.25 0.80 -13.85
C GLY A 38 3.56 1.56 -14.98
N GLU A 39 2.37 1.12 -15.43
CA GLU A 39 1.59 1.77 -16.49
C GLU A 39 0.50 2.70 -15.96
N GLY A 40 0.15 2.56 -14.68
CA GLY A 40 -0.82 3.42 -14.02
C GLY A 40 -0.21 4.28 -12.93
N ASP A 41 -0.98 5.27 -12.50
CA ASP A 41 -0.63 6.17 -11.41
C ASP A 41 -1.83 6.34 -10.46
N TYR A 42 -1.58 6.97 -9.31
CA TYR A 42 -2.57 7.28 -8.30
C TYR A 42 -2.40 8.72 -7.83
N ALA A 43 -3.34 9.58 -8.19
CA ALA A 43 -3.23 11.01 -7.96
C ALA A 43 -4.41 11.54 -7.14
N ALA A 44 -4.11 12.44 -6.21
CA ALA A 44 -5.10 13.33 -5.62
C ALA A 44 -5.65 14.27 -6.70
N ALA A 45 -6.95 14.52 -6.64
CA ALA A 45 -7.68 15.41 -7.54
C ALA A 45 -8.74 16.18 -6.76
N LYS A 46 -8.89 17.46 -7.08
CA LYS A 46 -9.85 18.33 -6.37
C LYS A 46 -11.30 18.01 -6.71
N ILE A 47 -12.16 18.10 -5.68
CA ILE A 47 -13.62 18.03 -5.85
C ILE A 47 -14.17 19.44 -6.07
N GLU A 48 -14.96 19.61 -7.14
CA GLU A 48 -15.69 20.86 -7.43
C GLU A 48 -17.12 20.79 -6.89
N GLY A 49 -17.52 21.82 -6.13
CA GLY A 49 -18.87 21.94 -5.59
C GLY A 49 -19.03 21.24 -4.26
N ASN A 50 -20.05 20.37 -4.14
CA ASN A 50 -20.38 19.69 -2.89
C ASN A 50 -20.38 18.17 -3.07
N ILE A 51 -19.98 17.45 -2.03
CA ILE A 51 -20.16 16.00 -1.95
C ILE A 51 -21.61 15.72 -1.50
N ARG A 52 -22.31 14.87 -2.23
CA ARG A 52 -23.68 14.46 -1.91
C ARG A 52 -23.67 13.05 -1.36
N PHE A 53 -24.08 12.90 -0.11
CA PHE A 53 -24.25 11.61 0.56
C PHE A 53 -25.72 11.21 0.61
N GLY A 54 -26.02 9.97 0.23
CA GLY A 54 -27.26 9.30 0.61
C GLY A 54 -27.16 8.88 2.07
N LYS A 55 -27.95 9.49 2.95
CA LYS A 55 -27.95 9.15 4.37
C LYS A 55 -28.92 7.99 4.59
N TYR A 56 -28.40 6.78 4.75
CA TYR A 56 -29.19 5.65 5.24
C TYR A 56 -28.88 5.44 6.72
N THR A 57 -29.82 5.82 7.58
CA THR A 57 -29.70 5.72 9.04
C THR A 57 -30.15 4.37 9.60
N HIS A 58 -30.60 3.44 8.75
CA HIS A 58 -31.07 2.12 9.19
C HIS A 58 -30.56 1.00 8.27
N TYR A 59 -29.76 0.12 8.87
CA TYR A 59 -29.40 -1.24 8.45
C TYR A 59 -28.32 -1.49 7.39
N LYS A 60 -27.59 -0.50 6.84
CA LYS A 60 -26.40 -0.79 6.02
C LYS A 60 -25.29 0.24 6.20
N GLU A 61 -24.06 -0.24 6.39
CA GLU A 61 -22.80 0.53 6.33
C GLU A 61 -22.53 1.13 4.93
N VAL A 62 -23.46 1.00 3.99
CA VAL A 62 -23.31 1.46 2.62
C VAL A 62 -23.82 2.89 2.49
N GLN A 63 -22.92 3.79 2.11
CA GLN A 63 -23.18 5.22 1.90
C GLN A 63 -23.14 5.54 0.40
N PRO A 64 -24.29 5.76 -0.26
CA PRO A 64 -24.29 6.32 -1.59
C PRO A 64 -23.59 7.66 -1.58
N VAL A 65 -22.74 7.89 -2.56
CA VAL A 65 -22.00 9.14 -2.68
C VAL A 65 -21.95 9.58 -4.13
N SER A 66 -22.01 10.89 -4.34
CA SER A 66 -21.74 11.48 -5.65
C SER A 66 -21.07 12.83 -5.50
N PHE A 67 -20.13 13.11 -6.40
CA PHE A 67 -19.37 14.36 -6.42
C PHE A 67 -18.77 14.57 -7.82
N LYS A 68 -18.22 15.76 -8.05
CA LYS A 68 -17.56 16.12 -9.31
C LYS A 68 -16.07 16.31 -9.07
N VAL A 69 -15.25 15.59 -9.82
CA VAL A 69 -13.80 15.80 -9.85
C VAL A 69 -13.51 16.80 -10.97
N LYS A 70 -12.77 17.86 -10.61
CA LYS A 70 -12.27 18.85 -11.58
C LYS A 70 -10.88 19.27 -11.18
N ASP A 71 -9.92 18.63 -11.82
CA ASP A 71 -8.51 18.96 -11.78
C ASP A 71 -7.98 18.99 -13.22
N SER A 72 -6.81 19.58 -13.43
CA SER A 72 -6.15 19.78 -14.74
C SER A 72 -6.37 18.67 -15.76
N LEU A 73 -6.18 17.40 -15.36
CA LEU A 73 -6.30 16.22 -16.23
C LEU A 73 -7.58 15.39 -16.01
N PHE A 74 -8.36 15.72 -14.98
CA PHE A 74 -9.53 14.95 -14.51
C PHE A 74 -10.78 15.82 -14.48
N VAL A 75 -11.70 15.59 -15.42
CA VAL A 75 -12.97 16.32 -15.46
C VAL A 75 -14.14 15.36 -15.64
N PHE A 76 -14.67 14.85 -14.53
CA PHE A 76 -15.78 13.91 -14.53
C PHE A 76 -16.64 14.01 -13.26
N SER A 77 -17.89 13.56 -13.36
CA SER A 77 -18.75 13.30 -12.21
C SER A 77 -18.72 11.83 -11.87
N VAL A 78 -18.72 11.51 -10.58
CA VAL A 78 -18.76 10.14 -10.07
C VAL A 78 -19.97 9.95 -9.18
N ALA A 79 -20.61 8.79 -9.28
CA ALA A 79 -21.63 8.33 -8.35
C ALA A 79 -21.40 6.84 -8.06
N GLY A 80 -21.59 6.45 -6.80
CA GLY A 80 -21.33 5.09 -6.37
C GLY A 80 -21.68 4.90 -4.89
N ASN A 81 -21.08 3.89 -4.28
CA ASN A 81 -21.37 3.46 -2.92
C ASN A 81 -20.06 3.24 -2.15
N MET A 82 -19.92 3.84 -0.97
CA MET A 82 -18.83 3.54 -0.04
C MET A 82 -19.32 2.60 1.04
N THR A 83 -18.43 1.79 1.63
CA THR A 83 -18.71 1.07 2.87
C THR A 83 -17.99 1.80 3.99
N VAL A 84 -18.74 2.27 4.98
CA VAL A 84 -18.24 3.04 6.11
C VAL A 84 -18.83 2.44 7.38
N PRO A 85 -17.99 2.03 8.34
CA PRO A 85 -18.44 1.56 9.65
C PRO A 85 -19.41 2.54 10.32
N ALA A 86 -20.46 2.02 10.96
CA ALA A 86 -21.52 2.85 11.54
C ALA A 86 -21.00 3.78 12.65
N ASP A 87 -20.03 3.33 13.44
CA ASP A 87 -19.39 4.12 14.49
C ASP A 87 -18.64 5.34 13.93
N LYS A 88 -17.96 5.21 12.78
CA LYS A 88 -17.35 6.35 12.08
C LYS A 88 -18.38 7.38 11.67
N ILE A 89 -19.51 6.93 11.14
CA ILE A 89 -20.61 7.81 10.73
C ILE A 89 -21.18 8.56 11.94
N GLU A 90 -21.47 7.84 13.03
CA GLU A 90 -22.19 8.37 14.18
C GLU A 90 -21.31 9.17 15.15
N LYS A 91 -20.03 8.79 15.30
CA LYS A 91 -19.15 9.31 16.36
C LYS A 91 -17.97 10.11 15.86
N GLU A 92 -17.50 9.86 14.63
CA GLU A 92 -16.29 10.49 14.11
C GLU A 92 -16.56 11.67 13.16
N HIS A 93 -17.79 12.21 13.13
CA HIS A 93 -18.18 13.34 12.27
C HIS A 93 -17.83 13.10 10.78
N PHE A 94 -18.01 11.86 10.31
CA PHE A 94 -17.52 11.39 9.02
C PHE A 94 -17.81 12.33 7.84
N TYR A 95 -19.07 12.73 7.66
CA TYR A 95 -19.46 13.58 6.52
C TYR A 95 -18.85 14.98 6.59
N GLU A 96 -18.63 15.52 7.79
CA GLU A 96 -18.00 16.83 7.98
C GLU A 96 -16.53 16.75 7.55
N LYS A 97 -15.79 15.72 7.99
CA LYS A 97 -14.41 15.46 7.56
C LYS A 97 -14.27 15.34 6.04
N CYS A 98 -15.18 14.62 5.38
CA CYS A 98 -15.16 14.53 3.91
C CYS A 98 -15.36 15.90 3.25
N ASN A 99 -16.29 16.71 3.78
CA ASN A 99 -16.58 18.06 3.26
C ASN A 99 -15.50 19.09 3.60
N GLU A 100 -14.66 18.85 4.60
CA GLU A 100 -13.46 19.64 4.88
C GLU A 100 -12.32 19.27 3.93
N THR A 101 -12.18 17.97 3.62
CA THR A 101 -11.07 17.45 2.81
C THR A 101 -11.23 17.76 1.32
N MET A 102 -12.45 17.58 0.78
CA MET A 102 -12.80 17.93 -0.62
C MET A 102 -11.83 17.41 -1.69
N GLU A 103 -11.29 16.21 -1.46
CA GLU A 103 -10.31 15.57 -2.32
C GLU A 103 -10.73 14.15 -2.69
N ALA A 104 -10.52 13.79 -3.95
CA ALA A 104 -10.70 12.43 -4.44
C ALA A 104 -9.38 11.90 -4.94
N TRP A 105 -9.10 10.63 -4.69
CA TRP A 105 -7.92 9.97 -5.22
C TRP A 105 -8.32 9.06 -6.38
N VAL A 106 -7.62 9.21 -7.49
CA VAL A 106 -7.99 8.59 -8.77
C VAL A 106 -6.88 7.63 -9.18
N SER A 107 -7.21 6.34 -9.27
CA SER A 107 -6.34 5.36 -9.93
C SER A 107 -6.62 5.40 -11.43
N TYR A 108 -5.59 5.56 -12.24
CA TYR A 108 -5.74 5.70 -13.68
C TYR A 108 -4.57 5.11 -14.45
N PHE A 109 -4.80 4.87 -15.74
CA PHE A 109 -3.78 4.45 -16.69
C PHE A 109 -3.62 5.45 -17.83
N ASN A 110 -2.50 5.31 -18.54
CA ASN A 110 -2.15 6.06 -19.74
C ASN A 110 -1.86 7.54 -19.51
N LYS A 111 -1.16 8.13 -20.47
CA LYS A 111 -0.92 9.57 -20.54
C LYS A 111 -2.20 10.34 -20.93
N PRO A 112 -2.27 11.65 -20.65
CA PRO A 112 -3.32 12.51 -21.17
C PRO A 112 -3.48 12.35 -22.67
N ARG A 113 -4.73 12.41 -23.14
CA ARG A 113 -5.07 12.37 -24.57
C ARG A 113 -5.93 13.57 -24.92
N ASP A 114 -5.76 14.09 -26.13
CA ASP A 114 -6.61 15.16 -26.64
C ASP A 114 -8.02 14.64 -26.97
N PHE A 115 -9.03 15.32 -26.45
CA PHE A 115 -10.44 15.10 -26.75
C PHE A 115 -11.08 16.37 -27.31
N GLY A 116 -10.51 16.88 -28.41
CA GLY A 116 -11.04 18.05 -29.09
C GLY A 116 -10.57 19.36 -28.48
N GLY A 117 -9.27 19.47 -28.18
CA GLY A 117 -8.62 20.64 -27.60
C GLY A 117 -8.49 20.60 -26.07
N GLU A 118 -8.97 19.54 -25.43
CA GLU A 118 -8.85 19.31 -23.99
C GLU A 118 -8.02 18.04 -23.75
N GLU A 119 -6.89 18.17 -23.05
CA GLU A 119 -6.10 17.01 -22.61
C GLU A 119 -6.71 16.39 -21.35
N LEU A 120 -7.20 15.16 -21.47
CA LEU A 120 -7.88 14.45 -20.38
C LEU A 120 -7.35 13.03 -20.21
N ILE A 121 -7.45 12.53 -18.99
CA ILE A 121 -7.25 11.11 -18.66
C ILE A 121 -8.61 10.48 -18.38
N ILE A 122 -8.96 9.47 -19.19
CA ILE A 122 -10.27 8.80 -19.12
C ILE A 122 -10.19 7.35 -18.64
N ASN A 123 -9.00 6.74 -18.60
CA ASN A 123 -8.84 5.34 -18.20
C ASN A 123 -8.81 5.22 -16.67
N ILE A 124 -9.97 5.47 -16.05
CA ILE A 124 -10.15 5.45 -14.61
C ILE A 124 -10.35 4.01 -14.12
N ALA A 125 -9.44 3.58 -13.26
CA ALA A 125 -9.36 2.25 -12.66
C ALA A 125 -10.00 2.18 -11.26
N GLY A 126 -10.15 3.32 -10.60
CA GLY A 126 -10.74 3.42 -9.27
C GLY A 126 -10.85 4.87 -8.82
N VAL A 127 -11.77 5.13 -7.89
CA VAL A 127 -11.93 6.42 -7.24
C VAL A 127 -12.12 6.18 -5.76
N ASP A 128 -11.31 6.82 -4.94
CA ASP A 128 -11.44 6.85 -3.49
C ASP A 128 -11.79 8.28 -3.05
N LEU A 129 -12.66 8.42 -2.05
CA LEU A 129 -12.97 9.71 -1.43
C LEU A 129 -12.11 9.89 -0.18
N ALA A 130 -11.43 11.03 -0.07
CA ALA A 130 -10.69 11.37 1.15
C ALA A 130 -11.62 12.01 2.19
N CYS A 131 -11.54 11.50 3.42
CA CYS A 131 -12.33 11.96 4.56
C CYS A 131 -11.42 12.06 5.79
N GLY A 132 -10.76 13.21 5.96
CA GLY A 132 -9.63 13.38 6.87
C GLY A 132 -8.41 12.63 6.34
N ASP A 133 -7.76 11.86 7.20
CA ASP A 133 -6.54 11.10 6.85
C ASP A 133 -6.83 9.71 6.25
N GLU A 134 -8.10 9.40 5.96
CA GLU A 134 -8.54 8.10 5.44
C GLU A 134 -9.15 8.21 4.05
N LEU A 135 -8.95 7.17 3.24
CA LEU A 135 -9.48 7.03 1.89
C LEU A 135 -10.56 5.94 1.87
N PHE A 136 -11.70 6.22 1.26
CA PHE A 136 -12.84 5.31 1.15
C PHE A 136 -13.12 4.98 -0.31
N ALA A 137 -13.04 3.70 -0.69
CA ALA A 137 -13.23 3.28 -2.06
C ALA A 137 -14.70 3.43 -2.48
N VAL A 138 -14.91 4.12 -3.59
CA VAL A 138 -16.24 4.26 -4.17
C VAL A 138 -16.49 3.06 -5.07
N GLY A 139 -17.38 2.17 -4.63
CA GLY A 139 -17.90 1.03 -5.38
C GLY A 139 -19.03 1.40 -6.33
N ASP A 140 -19.44 0.45 -7.18
CA ASP A 140 -20.51 0.63 -8.17
C ASP A 140 -20.34 1.90 -9.01
N LEU A 141 -19.08 2.16 -9.43
CA LEU A 141 -18.68 3.38 -10.08
C LEU A 141 -19.49 3.66 -11.34
N ARG A 142 -20.19 4.79 -11.32
CA ARG A 142 -20.79 5.43 -12.49
C ARG A 142 -20.02 6.72 -12.74
N ILE A 143 -19.28 6.74 -13.84
CA ILE A 143 -18.43 7.87 -14.23
C ILE A 143 -19.04 8.54 -15.44
N LYS A 144 -19.16 9.87 -15.38
CA LYS A 144 -19.63 10.70 -16.48
C LYS A 144 -18.64 11.82 -16.75
N PHE A 145 -17.97 11.79 -17.89
CA PHE A 145 -17.09 12.84 -18.36
C PHE A 145 -17.91 14.05 -18.84
N ALA A 146 -17.40 15.25 -18.57
CA ALA A 146 -18.03 16.49 -19.05
C ALA A 146 -17.87 16.65 -20.57
N ASN A 147 -16.72 16.24 -21.10
CA ASN A 147 -16.42 16.26 -22.53
C ASN A 147 -17.11 15.09 -23.25
N ALA A 148 -17.90 15.39 -24.29
CA ALA A 148 -18.70 14.39 -24.99
C ALA A 148 -17.85 13.34 -25.73
N LYS A 149 -16.70 13.73 -26.30
CA LYS A 149 -15.80 12.80 -27.00
C LYS A 149 -15.10 11.87 -26.02
N ALA A 150 -14.68 12.41 -24.87
CA ALA A 150 -14.15 11.60 -23.76
C ALA A 150 -15.20 10.60 -23.25
N GLN A 151 -16.45 11.05 -23.06
CA GLN A 151 -17.56 10.19 -22.64
C GLN A 151 -17.84 9.06 -23.64
N GLU A 152 -17.88 9.37 -24.93
CA GLU A 152 -18.08 8.38 -25.98
C GLU A 152 -16.95 7.35 -25.98
N SER A 153 -15.69 7.80 -25.88
CA SER A 153 -14.54 6.91 -25.81
C SER A 153 -14.60 6.01 -24.57
N TRP A 154 -14.93 6.55 -23.40
CA TRP A 154 -15.13 5.78 -22.16
C TRP A 154 -16.19 4.70 -22.33
N ALA A 155 -17.39 5.08 -22.79
CA ALA A 155 -18.52 4.17 -22.95
C ALA A 155 -18.18 3.01 -23.90
N ASN A 156 -17.52 3.32 -25.02
CA ASN A 156 -17.24 2.34 -26.07
C ASN A 156 -16.06 1.42 -25.75
N THR A 157 -15.10 1.86 -24.92
CA THR A 157 -13.82 1.14 -24.74
C THR A 157 -13.56 0.63 -23.34
N LEU A 158 -14.09 1.29 -22.31
CA LEU A 158 -13.68 1.10 -20.91
C LEU A 158 -14.82 0.78 -19.96
N GLU A 159 -16.00 1.39 -20.15
CA GLU A 159 -17.12 1.33 -19.18
C GLU A 159 -17.57 -0.11 -18.90
N GLY A 160 -17.81 -0.91 -19.93
CA GLY A 160 -18.18 -2.32 -19.78
C GLY A 160 -16.98 -3.24 -19.58
N ARG A 161 -15.93 -3.10 -20.42
CA ARG A 161 -14.79 -4.02 -20.50
C ARG A 161 -14.01 -4.13 -19.19
N GLU A 162 -13.81 -2.99 -18.52
CA GLU A 162 -12.99 -2.91 -17.31
C GLU A 162 -13.82 -2.87 -16.02
N LYS A 163 -15.16 -3.05 -16.10
CA LYS A 163 -16.07 -2.94 -14.96
C LYS A 163 -15.73 -3.93 -13.85
N TYR A 164 -15.57 -5.20 -14.21
CA TYR A 164 -15.22 -6.26 -13.26
C TYR A 164 -13.90 -5.97 -12.55
N LYS A 165 -12.90 -5.43 -13.25
CA LYS A 165 -11.61 -5.05 -12.65
C LYS A 165 -11.76 -3.90 -11.65
N ARG A 166 -12.58 -2.89 -11.96
CA ARG A 166 -12.91 -1.81 -11.01
C ARG A 166 -13.58 -2.34 -9.75
N GLU A 167 -14.51 -3.29 -9.90
CA GLU A 167 -15.16 -3.96 -8.77
C GLU A 167 -14.13 -4.71 -7.90
N LYS A 168 -13.16 -5.39 -8.53
CA LYS A 168 -12.03 -6.02 -7.81
C LYS A 168 -11.12 -5.02 -7.10
N VAL A 169 -10.87 -3.85 -7.67
CA VAL A 169 -10.13 -2.77 -6.97
C VAL A 169 -10.86 -2.35 -5.70
N VAL A 170 -12.18 -2.19 -5.78
CA VAL A 170 -13.01 -1.80 -4.64
C VAL A 170 -12.98 -2.87 -3.54
N GLU A 171 -13.16 -4.15 -3.89
CA GLU A 171 -13.05 -5.27 -2.93
C GLU A 171 -11.69 -5.25 -2.23
N TYR A 172 -10.61 -5.10 -3.00
CA TYR A 172 -9.26 -5.02 -2.48
C TYR A 172 -9.03 -3.82 -1.56
N ARG A 173 -9.53 -2.63 -1.92
CA ARG A 173 -9.41 -1.42 -1.08
C ARG A 173 -10.19 -1.52 0.22
N LYS A 174 -11.38 -2.13 0.19
CA LYS A 174 -12.16 -2.39 1.42
C LYS A 174 -11.40 -3.32 2.36
N ALA A 175 -10.84 -4.41 1.84
CA ALA A 175 -10.00 -5.30 2.65
C ALA A 175 -8.75 -4.58 3.21
N GLU A 176 -8.12 -3.69 2.43
CA GLU A 176 -7.02 -2.84 2.90
C GLU A 176 -7.47 -1.90 4.04
N GLN A 177 -8.66 -1.31 3.94
CA GLN A 177 -9.22 -0.43 4.96
C GLN A 177 -9.55 -1.18 6.26
N GLU A 178 -10.22 -2.33 6.16
CA GLU A 178 -10.53 -3.19 7.30
C GLU A 178 -9.26 -3.66 8.01
N HIS A 179 -8.24 -4.06 7.26
CA HIS A 179 -6.94 -4.44 7.80
C HIS A 179 -6.23 -3.27 8.49
N ARG A 180 -6.25 -2.07 7.89
CA ARG A 180 -5.67 -0.88 8.53
C ARG A 180 -6.41 -0.50 9.82
N ALA A 181 -7.73 -0.63 9.83
CA ALA A 181 -8.56 -0.37 11.00
C ALA A 181 -8.26 -1.37 12.13
N SER A 182 -8.15 -2.67 11.82
CA SER A 182 -7.82 -3.69 12.83
C SER A 182 -6.44 -3.46 13.45
N LEU A 183 -5.45 -3.05 12.64
CA LEU A 183 -4.12 -2.69 13.13
C LEU A 183 -4.15 -1.43 14.00
N ARG A 184 -5.00 -0.44 13.67
CA ARG A 184 -5.15 0.80 14.44
C ARG A 184 -5.56 0.53 15.88
N ASP A 185 -6.48 -0.42 16.09
CA ASP A 185 -7.04 -0.71 17.42
C ASP A 185 -6.04 -1.39 18.36
N VAL A 186 -5.00 -2.03 17.82
CA VAL A 186 -3.95 -2.74 18.59
C VAL A 186 -2.60 -2.02 18.59
N SER A 187 -2.52 -0.86 17.94
CA SER A 187 -1.27 -0.11 17.79
C SER A 187 -1.24 1.14 18.66
N GLY A 188 -0.03 1.59 18.99
CA GLY A 188 0.19 2.95 19.48
C GLY A 188 0.17 3.96 18.34
N MET A 189 0.06 5.25 18.69
CA MET A 189 0.18 6.36 17.75
C MET A 189 1.13 7.40 18.33
N VAL A 190 2.04 7.89 17.50
CA VAL A 190 2.98 8.96 17.84
C VAL A 190 2.89 10.06 16.81
N LYS A 191 2.70 11.29 17.30
CA LYS A 191 2.76 12.49 16.47
C LYS A 191 4.17 13.06 16.53
N ASP A 192 4.80 13.20 15.38
CA ASP A 192 6.07 13.90 15.26
C ASP A 192 5.83 15.41 15.49
N PRO A 193 6.43 16.01 16.53
CA PRO A 193 6.18 17.42 16.85
C PRO A 193 6.78 18.38 15.82
N ARG A 194 7.67 17.91 14.94
CA ARG A 194 8.40 18.75 13.98
C ARG A 194 7.57 19.09 12.75
N ASP A 195 6.73 18.18 12.29
CA ASP A 195 5.90 18.33 11.09
C ASP A 195 4.41 17.97 11.30
N GLY A 196 4.06 17.46 12.48
CA GLY A 196 2.70 17.04 12.80
C GLY A 196 2.28 15.69 12.22
N GLN A 197 3.18 14.98 11.52
CA GLN A 197 2.90 13.67 10.95
C GLN A 197 2.63 12.67 12.06
N VAL A 198 1.55 11.90 11.93
CA VAL A 198 1.21 10.82 12.84
C VAL A 198 1.71 9.50 12.27
N TYR A 199 2.40 8.72 13.10
CA TYR A 199 2.88 7.38 12.79
C TYR A 199 2.21 6.39 13.74
N ARG A 200 1.87 5.23 13.20
CA ARG A 200 1.45 4.07 13.99
C ARG A 200 2.69 3.39 14.55
N THR A 201 2.57 2.84 15.75
CA THR A 201 3.64 2.09 16.40
C THR A 201 3.21 0.68 16.77
N ILE A 202 4.15 -0.25 16.71
CA ILE A 202 3.98 -1.58 17.29
C ILE A 202 4.89 -1.75 18.50
N LYS A 203 4.45 -2.53 19.48
CA LYS A 203 5.24 -2.85 20.67
C LYS A 203 5.80 -4.26 20.53
N VAL A 204 7.13 -4.38 20.61
CA VAL A 204 7.85 -5.65 20.51
C VAL A 204 8.87 -5.69 21.64
N GLU A 205 8.81 -6.73 22.49
CA GLU A 205 9.73 -6.93 23.63
C GLU A 205 9.93 -5.66 24.50
N GLY A 206 8.83 -4.92 24.75
CA GLY A 206 8.84 -3.74 25.60
C GLY A 206 9.33 -2.44 24.94
N ARG A 207 9.80 -2.49 23.69
CA ARG A 207 10.16 -1.31 22.88
C ARG A 207 9.06 -1.00 21.88
N GLU A 208 8.91 0.27 21.54
CA GLU A 208 7.96 0.71 20.52
C GLU A 208 8.72 1.06 19.23
N TRP A 209 8.13 0.66 18.11
CA TRP A 209 8.70 0.83 16.78
C TRP A 209 7.71 1.50 15.86
N PHE A 210 8.21 2.38 14.99
CA PHE A 210 7.40 2.91 13.90
C PHE A 210 7.01 1.79 12.95
N ALA A 211 5.70 1.69 12.72
CA ALA A 211 5.09 0.74 11.80
C ALA A 211 4.97 1.29 10.37
N GLN A 212 5.29 2.57 10.13
CA GLN A 212 5.47 3.14 8.79
C GLN A 212 6.88 3.69 8.62
N ASN A 213 7.28 3.87 7.36
CA ASN A 213 8.52 4.56 7.01
C ASN A 213 8.41 6.03 7.41
N VAL A 214 9.48 6.60 7.95
CA VAL A 214 9.50 8.02 8.32
C VAL A 214 9.31 8.91 7.09
N ASN A 215 8.50 9.96 7.22
CA ASN A 215 8.17 10.91 6.16
C ASN A 215 8.61 12.36 6.48
N TYR A 216 9.48 12.54 7.47
CA TYR A 216 10.04 13.85 7.83
C TYR A 216 10.96 14.40 6.74
N ASN A 217 10.76 15.65 6.32
CA ASN A 217 11.64 16.28 5.32
C ASN A 217 12.98 16.68 5.95
N VAL A 218 14.06 16.00 5.58
CA VAL A 218 15.42 16.48 5.83
C VAL A 218 15.93 17.12 4.55
N GLU A 219 16.00 18.45 4.56
CA GLU A 219 16.42 19.25 3.41
C GLU A 219 17.76 18.79 2.84
N GLY A 220 17.82 18.54 1.53
CA GLY A 220 19.02 18.08 0.83
C GLY A 220 19.41 16.62 1.06
N HIS A 221 18.74 15.91 1.97
CA HIS A 221 19.11 14.55 2.40
C HIS A 221 17.96 13.54 2.37
N SER A 222 16.79 13.95 1.89
CA SER A 222 15.61 13.09 1.77
C SER A 222 14.83 13.39 0.49
N TRP A 223 14.24 12.36 -0.09
CA TRP A 223 13.51 12.44 -1.37
C TRP A 223 12.29 11.52 -1.37
N CYS A 224 11.28 11.93 -2.13
CA CYS A 224 10.23 11.01 -2.56
C CYS A 224 10.74 10.17 -3.71
N TYR A 225 10.28 8.93 -3.83
CA TYR A 225 10.57 8.11 -5.00
C TYR A 225 10.13 8.86 -6.27
N ASP A 226 10.93 8.83 -7.35
CA ASP A 226 10.69 9.59 -8.58
C ASP A 226 10.40 11.09 -8.40
N ASP A 227 10.80 11.66 -7.27
CA ASP A 227 10.50 13.04 -6.89
C ASP A 227 8.99 13.38 -6.89
N LYS A 228 8.10 12.38 -6.69
CA LYS A 228 6.65 12.58 -6.58
C LYS A 228 6.15 12.51 -5.14
N ASP A 229 5.50 13.57 -4.67
CA ASP A 229 4.96 13.65 -3.30
C ASP A 229 3.97 12.52 -2.97
N SER A 230 3.22 12.02 -3.96
CA SER A 230 2.30 10.89 -3.78
C SER A 230 2.99 9.61 -3.30
N TYR A 231 4.25 9.39 -3.67
CA TYR A 231 5.02 8.23 -3.18
C TYR A 231 5.49 8.41 -1.74
N CYS A 232 5.83 9.64 -1.33
CA CYS A 232 6.12 9.94 0.08
C CYS A 232 4.90 9.72 0.97
N ALA A 233 3.73 10.21 0.54
CA ALA A 233 2.49 10.03 1.29
C ALA A 233 2.15 8.54 1.50
N ARG A 234 2.49 7.68 0.53
CA ARG A 234 2.19 6.25 0.60
C ARG A 234 3.26 5.42 1.33
N GLY A 235 4.53 5.66 1.03
CA GLY A 235 5.65 4.80 1.40
C GLY A 235 6.73 5.50 2.23
N GLY A 236 6.52 6.74 2.67
CA GLY A 236 7.53 7.54 3.35
C GLY A 236 8.68 8.00 2.43
N ARG A 237 9.64 8.72 3.01
CA ARG A 237 10.80 9.27 2.31
C ARG A 237 11.96 8.27 2.24
N LEU A 238 12.80 8.46 1.24
CA LEU A 238 14.11 7.83 1.14
C LEU A 238 15.17 8.82 1.62
N TYR A 239 16.03 8.40 2.54
CA TYR A 239 17.05 9.25 3.16
C TYR A 239 18.43 8.76 2.80
N ASP A 240 19.38 9.64 2.52
CA ASP A 240 20.80 9.24 2.60
C ASP A 240 21.20 8.98 4.07
N LEU A 241 22.44 8.56 4.34
CA LEU A 241 22.85 8.26 5.72
C LEU A 241 22.76 9.50 6.63
N GLU A 242 23.06 10.70 6.11
CA GLU A 242 23.01 11.93 6.90
C GLU A 242 21.56 12.28 7.25
N GLY A 243 20.66 12.19 6.28
CA GLY A 243 19.22 12.33 6.49
C GLY A 243 18.68 11.31 7.48
N ALA A 244 19.10 10.05 7.36
CA ALA A 244 18.63 8.96 8.21
C ALA A 244 18.96 9.19 9.69
N ARG A 245 20.12 9.77 9.98
CA ARG A 245 20.54 10.13 11.35
C ARG A 245 19.73 11.29 11.96
N LYS A 246 19.05 12.08 11.13
CA LYS A 246 18.22 13.23 11.54
C LYS A 246 16.71 12.94 11.41
N ALA A 247 16.35 11.80 10.82
CA ALA A 247 14.98 11.47 10.45
C ALA A 247 14.08 11.18 11.66
N CYS A 248 14.60 10.58 12.74
CA CYS A 248 13.80 10.24 13.92
C CYS A 248 13.56 11.44 14.84
N PRO A 249 12.34 11.60 15.41
CA PRO A 249 12.04 12.69 16.35
C PRO A 249 12.68 12.45 17.73
N GLU A 250 12.66 13.46 18.60
CA GLU A 250 13.19 13.36 19.96
C GLU A 250 12.54 12.21 20.75
N GLY A 251 13.34 11.46 21.52
CA GLY A 251 12.91 10.24 22.22
C GLY A 251 12.87 8.98 21.34
N TRP A 252 13.17 9.13 20.05
CA TRP A 252 13.29 8.06 19.07
C TRP A 252 14.65 8.13 18.37
N HIS A 253 15.15 7.00 17.89
CA HIS A 253 16.41 6.95 17.16
C HIS A 253 16.37 5.97 16.00
N LEU A 254 17.35 6.14 15.10
CA LEU A 254 17.64 5.20 14.03
C LEU A 254 18.11 3.87 14.63
N PRO A 255 17.44 2.73 14.40
CA PRO A 255 17.75 1.47 15.04
C PRO A 255 19.15 0.98 14.70
N ARG A 256 19.83 0.40 15.69
CA ARG A 256 21.07 -0.34 15.48
C ARG A 256 20.79 -1.75 14.98
N ASP A 257 21.84 -2.41 14.55
CA ASP A 257 21.74 -3.78 14.03
C ASP A 257 21.17 -4.77 15.05
N ARG A 258 21.57 -4.63 16.32
CA ARG A 258 21.04 -5.44 17.40
C ARG A 258 19.54 -5.20 17.63
N GLU A 259 19.09 -3.95 17.55
CA GLU A 259 17.68 -3.62 17.74
C GLU A 259 16.82 -4.21 16.60
N TRP A 260 17.31 -4.19 15.36
CA TRP A 260 16.67 -4.91 14.27
C TRP A 260 16.60 -6.42 14.51
N MET A 261 17.66 -7.04 15.02
CA MET A 261 17.65 -8.47 15.38
C MET A 261 16.63 -8.75 16.49
N ASP A 262 16.63 -7.94 17.55
CA ASP A 262 15.71 -8.10 18.69
C ASP A 262 14.25 -7.94 18.24
N LEU A 263 13.96 -7.00 17.32
CA LEU A 263 12.65 -6.88 16.67
C LEU A 263 12.25 -8.17 15.96
N LEU A 264 13.13 -8.71 15.10
CA LEU A 264 12.83 -9.90 14.31
C LEU A 264 12.63 -11.13 15.20
N ILE A 265 13.45 -11.30 16.24
CA ILE A 265 13.29 -12.36 17.23
C ILE A 265 11.96 -12.20 17.98
N GLY A 266 11.63 -10.98 18.43
CA GLY A 266 10.39 -10.70 19.15
C GLY A 266 9.13 -10.93 18.31
N LEU A 267 9.16 -10.58 17.01
CA LEU A 267 8.04 -10.82 16.10
C LEU A 267 7.87 -12.29 15.73
N THR A 268 8.97 -13.00 15.53
CA THR A 268 8.94 -14.39 15.01
C THR A 268 8.99 -15.44 16.12
N HIS A 269 9.31 -15.05 17.36
CA HIS A 269 9.61 -15.91 18.50
C HIS A 269 10.70 -16.96 18.23
N CYS A 270 11.62 -16.64 17.31
CA CYS A 270 12.61 -17.57 16.79
C CYS A 270 14.00 -17.22 17.33
N TYR A 271 14.35 -17.85 18.44
CA TYR A 271 15.57 -17.53 19.20
C TYR A 271 16.83 -18.25 18.67
N ASP A 272 16.69 -19.27 17.82
CA ASP A 272 17.79 -20.10 17.29
C ASP A 272 18.52 -19.51 16.06
N GLY A 273 18.09 -18.32 15.63
CA GLY A 273 18.62 -17.57 14.49
C GLY A 273 17.53 -17.25 13.46
N VAL A 274 17.43 -15.95 13.11
CA VAL A 274 16.41 -15.43 12.19
C VAL A 274 16.46 -16.09 10.80
N ASP A 275 17.65 -16.53 10.39
CA ASP A 275 17.93 -17.24 9.14
C ASP A 275 17.31 -18.65 9.07
N LYS A 276 16.95 -19.24 10.23
CA LYS A 276 16.37 -20.58 10.33
C LYS A 276 14.87 -20.57 10.57
N CYS A 277 14.27 -19.39 10.70
CA CYS A 277 12.84 -19.28 10.99
C CYS A 277 12.00 -19.63 9.78
N GLU A 278 10.73 -19.96 10.03
CA GLU A 278 9.73 -20.06 8.97
C GLU A 278 9.68 -18.78 8.14
N LYS A 279 9.08 -18.86 6.94
CA LYS A 279 9.03 -17.80 5.92
C LYS A 279 8.25 -16.56 6.40
N PHE A 280 8.83 -15.78 7.30
CA PHE A 280 8.13 -14.70 8.01
C PHE A 280 8.02 -13.41 7.21
N ALA A 281 8.80 -13.24 6.13
CA ALA A 281 8.76 -12.00 5.36
C ALA A 281 7.35 -11.68 4.84
N ASN A 282 6.59 -12.68 4.40
CA ASN A 282 5.21 -12.47 3.95
C ASN A 282 4.32 -11.88 5.04
N LYS A 283 4.54 -12.24 6.31
CA LYS A 283 3.81 -11.73 7.48
C LYS A 283 4.19 -10.30 7.88
N MET A 284 5.33 -9.82 7.41
CA MET A 284 5.89 -8.51 7.75
C MET A 284 5.66 -7.48 6.62
N LYS A 285 5.59 -7.95 5.36
CA LYS A 285 5.23 -7.16 4.19
C LYS A 285 3.84 -6.55 4.36
N ALA A 286 3.74 -5.25 4.09
CA ALA A 286 2.47 -4.57 3.93
C ALA A 286 1.60 -5.31 2.92
N THR A 287 0.28 -5.27 3.11
CA THR A 287 -0.68 -5.90 2.19
C THR A 287 -0.62 -5.32 0.77
N THR A 288 -0.03 -4.14 0.62
CA THR A 288 0.09 -3.39 -0.63
C THR A 288 1.51 -2.87 -0.86
N GLY A 289 1.77 -2.37 -2.07
CA GLY A 289 3.05 -1.73 -2.40
C GLY A 289 4.14 -2.68 -2.83
N TRP A 290 3.82 -3.95 -3.06
CA TRP A 290 4.72 -4.93 -3.68
C TRP A 290 4.19 -5.33 -5.06
N GLN A 291 5.11 -5.48 -6.01
CA GLN A 291 4.85 -5.98 -7.36
C GLN A 291 4.15 -7.34 -7.29
N GLY A 292 3.09 -7.55 -8.07
CA GLY A 292 2.29 -8.78 -8.04
C GLY A 292 1.49 -9.06 -6.75
N GLY A 293 1.56 -8.18 -5.75
CA GLY A 293 0.78 -8.27 -4.51
C GLY A 293 1.63 -8.28 -3.23
N GLY A 294 1.13 -7.63 -2.17
CA GLY A 294 1.82 -7.53 -0.87
C GLY A 294 1.80 -8.79 0.00
N GLY A 295 2.17 -8.60 1.27
CA GLY A 295 2.17 -9.61 2.31
C GLY A 295 0.80 -9.89 2.93
N THR A 296 0.81 -10.40 4.15
CA THR A 296 -0.36 -10.50 5.04
C THR A 296 -0.30 -9.48 6.18
N ASP A 297 0.86 -8.88 6.43
CA ASP A 297 1.07 -7.87 7.48
C ASP A 297 0.51 -8.29 8.86
N GLU A 298 0.61 -9.57 9.19
CA GLU A 298 0.14 -10.16 10.45
C GLU A 298 0.81 -9.54 11.68
N TYR A 299 2.05 -9.08 11.54
CA TYR A 299 2.77 -8.39 12.62
C TYR A 299 2.40 -6.91 12.75
N GLY A 300 1.67 -6.36 11.77
CA GLY A 300 1.37 -4.94 11.72
C GLY A 300 2.60 -4.05 11.56
N PHE A 301 3.74 -4.56 11.10
CA PHE A 301 4.95 -3.74 10.87
C PHE A 301 4.93 -3.02 9.51
N SER A 302 4.02 -3.42 8.63
CA SER A 302 3.70 -2.81 7.34
C SER A 302 4.94 -2.43 6.52
N VAL A 303 5.76 -3.41 6.16
CA VAL A 303 6.93 -3.19 5.30
C VAL A 303 6.45 -2.88 3.87
N PHE A 304 6.54 -1.61 3.49
CA PHE A 304 6.25 -1.11 2.16
C PHE A 304 7.51 -1.11 1.29
N SER A 305 7.40 -1.54 0.04
CA SER A 305 8.52 -1.58 -0.91
C SER A 305 8.73 -0.24 -1.59
N SER A 306 9.36 0.70 -0.87
CA SER A 306 9.62 2.05 -1.38
C SER A 306 10.80 2.13 -2.36
N GLY A 307 11.41 0.99 -2.73
CA GLY A 307 12.62 0.96 -3.54
C GLY A 307 13.78 1.69 -2.86
N TYR A 308 14.67 2.23 -3.67
CA TYR A 308 15.76 3.08 -3.21
C TYR A 308 16.17 4.09 -4.27
N ARG A 309 16.90 5.11 -3.82
CA ARG A 309 17.53 6.12 -4.68
C ARG A 309 19.02 5.84 -4.72
N LYS A 310 19.64 5.88 -5.89
CA LYS A 310 21.10 5.76 -6.02
C LYS A 310 21.70 6.89 -6.82
N MET A 311 22.89 7.29 -6.41
CA MET A 311 23.75 8.19 -7.17
C MET A 311 24.65 7.36 -8.10
N VAL A 312 24.53 7.58 -9.40
CA VAL A 312 25.38 6.98 -10.44
C VAL A 312 26.39 8.03 -10.92
N GLY A 313 27.67 7.76 -10.72
CA GLY A 313 28.72 8.74 -11.02
C GLY A 313 28.61 9.95 -10.10
N LYS A 314 28.77 11.16 -10.63
CA LYS A 314 28.81 12.41 -9.84
C LYS A 314 27.47 13.13 -9.71
N SER A 315 26.52 12.90 -10.61
CA SER A 315 25.33 13.76 -10.73
C SER A 315 24.06 13.05 -11.17
N ILE A 316 24.13 11.79 -11.59
CA ILE A 316 22.96 11.09 -12.11
C ILE A 316 22.24 10.41 -10.95
N VAL A 317 20.96 10.73 -10.79
CA VAL A 317 20.08 10.09 -9.82
C VAL A 317 19.27 9.01 -10.52
N ARG A 318 19.11 7.86 -9.89
CA ARG A 318 18.15 6.84 -10.32
C ARG A 318 17.33 6.38 -9.13
N TYR A 319 16.06 6.13 -9.39
CA TYR A 319 15.14 5.46 -8.49
C TYR A 319 14.94 4.04 -9.02
N GLU A 320 15.09 3.04 -8.15
CA GLU A 320 15.08 1.64 -8.54
C GLU A 320 14.28 0.79 -7.54
N ASP A 321 13.73 -0.31 -8.06
CA ASP A 321 13.13 -1.42 -7.32
C ASP A 321 11.95 -1.05 -6.39
N MET A 322 11.23 0.06 -6.65
CA MET A 322 9.90 0.27 -6.06
C MET A 322 9.00 -0.93 -6.39
N GLY A 323 8.28 -1.44 -5.39
CA GLY A 323 7.49 -2.66 -5.54
C GLY A 323 8.28 -3.97 -5.41
N GLU A 324 9.60 -3.95 -5.60
CA GLU A 324 10.45 -5.15 -5.62
C GLU A 324 11.37 -5.27 -4.40
N TYR A 325 11.75 -4.14 -3.81
CA TYR A 325 12.74 -4.06 -2.74
C TYR A 325 12.40 -3.01 -1.66
N ALA A 326 12.49 -3.41 -0.40
CA ALA A 326 12.46 -2.53 0.76
C ALA A 326 13.81 -2.57 1.49
N GLY A 327 14.47 -1.42 1.63
CA GLY A 327 15.71 -1.27 2.38
C GLY A 327 15.57 -0.26 3.53
N PHE A 328 16.13 -0.60 4.69
CA PHE A 328 16.05 0.19 5.92
C PHE A 328 17.42 0.46 6.51
N TRP A 329 17.72 1.72 6.79
CA TRP A 329 18.97 2.07 7.45
C TRP A 329 19.13 1.41 8.82
N SER A 330 20.36 0.99 9.11
CA SER A 330 20.84 0.72 10.46
C SER A 330 21.81 1.82 10.88
N ALA A 331 21.78 2.22 12.14
CA ALA A 331 22.78 3.14 12.71
C ALA A 331 24.18 2.50 12.81
N GLN A 332 24.31 1.19 12.55
CA GLN A 332 25.58 0.47 12.59
C GLN A 332 26.45 0.78 11.35
N ASN A 333 27.62 1.38 11.58
CA ASN A 333 28.63 1.55 10.53
C ASN A 333 29.27 0.20 10.16
N GLY A 334 29.51 -0.02 8.87
CA GLY A 334 30.31 -1.13 8.34
C GLY A 334 31.80 -0.80 8.31
N ARG A 335 32.58 -1.60 7.56
CA ARG A 335 34.02 -1.35 7.32
C ARG A 335 34.19 -0.55 6.03
N ASN A 336 35.22 0.31 5.95
CA ASN A 336 35.58 1.06 4.74
C ASN A 336 34.41 1.85 4.11
N GLU A 337 33.75 2.70 4.90
CA GLU A 337 32.62 3.57 4.47
C GLU A 337 31.32 2.87 4.05
N THR A 338 31.31 1.54 3.97
CA THR A 338 30.07 0.77 3.80
C THR A 338 29.21 0.85 5.05
N ILE A 339 27.90 0.77 4.88
CA ILE A 339 26.92 0.88 5.97
C ILE A 339 25.95 -0.29 5.86
N TRP A 340 25.46 -0.74 7.01
CA TRP A 340 24.48 -1.81 7.07
C TRP A 340 23.08 -1.28 6.83
N ILE A 341 22.32 -2.03 6.03
CA ILE A 341 20.88 -1.91 5.97
C ILE A 341 20.25 -3.27 6.21
N TRP A 342 19.00 -3.25 6.62
CA TRP A 342 18.14 -4.42 6.60
C TRP A 342 17.22 -4.35 5.39
N ALA A 343 17.07 -5.48 4.71
CA ALA A 343 16.49 -5.52 3.39
C ALA A 343 15.52 -6.68 3.23
N MET A 344 14.50 -6.45 2.41
CA MET A 344 13.53 -7.47 2.04
C MET A 344 13.19 -7.32 0.56
N GLY A 345 13.28 -8.42 -0.18
CA GLY A 345 12.86 -8.48 -1.58
C GLY A 345 11.48 -9.08 -1.74
N ARG A 346 10.80 -8.81 -2.87
CA ARG A 346 9.46 -9.30 -3.17
C ARG A 346 9.33 -10.81 -3.05
N MET A 347 10.28 -11.55 -3.61
CA MET A 347 10.30 -13.02 -3.60
C MET A 347 11.04 -13.59 -2.37
N SER A 348 11.56 -12.73 -1.49
CA SER A 348 12.24 -13.19 -0.29
C SER A 348 11.24 -13.68 0.75
N ASP A 349 11.58 -14.81 1.35
CA ASP A 349 10.90 -15.39 2.51
C ASP A 349 11.43 -14.84 3.83
N GLN A 350 12.51 -14.05 3.80
CA GLN A 350 13.25 -13.56 4.97
C GLN A 350 13.58 -12.06 4.84
N MET A 351 13.86 -11.41 5.96
CA MET A 351 14.54 -10.11 6.03
C MET A 351 16.03 -10.35 6.29
N VAL A 352 16.90 -9.74 5.49
CA VAL A 352 18.33 -10.00 5.54
C VAL A 352 19.13 -8.73 5.78
N ARG A 353 20.26 -8.87 6.46
CA ARG A 353 21.22 -7.78 6.64
C ARG A 353 22.17 -7.73 5.45
N GLN A 354 22.38 -6.55 4.87
CA GLN A 354 23.28 -6.36 3.73
C GLN A 354 24.10 -5.07 3.84
N LEU A 355 25.29 -5.09 3.22
CA LEU A 355 26.13 -3.90 3.08
C LEU A 355 25.71 -3.12 1.83
N VAL A 356 25.64 -1.80 1.97
CA VAL A 356 25.50 -0.91 0.81
C VAL A 356 26.81 -0.21 0.49
N PRO A 357 27.09 0.01 -0.81
CA PRO A 357 28.37 0.53 -1.26
C PRO A 357 28.53 2.04 -1.04
N SER A 358 27.42 2.77 -0.83
CA SER A 358 27.47 4.23 -0.71
C SER A 358 26.52 4.75 0.36
N LYS A 359 27.02 5.69 1.16
CA LYS A 359 26.25 6.50 2.12
C LYS A 359 25.32 7.52 1.47
N THR A 360 25.50 7.80 0.18
CA THR A 360 24.70 8.77 -0.60
C THR A 360 23.53 8.12 -1.33
N ASN A 361 23.45 6.78 -1.34
CA ASN A 361 22.22 6.09 -1.71
C ASN A 361 21.17 6.39 -0.64
N ALA A 362 19.90 6.44 -1.03
CA ALA A 362 18.82 6.74 -0.12
C ALA A 362 17.88 5.54 0.08
N TYR A 363 17.65 5.18 1.35
CA TYR A 363 16.81 4.07 1.79
C TYR A 363 15.79 4.56 2.83
N SER A 364 14.81 3.73 3.15
CA SER A 364 13.77 4.08 4.13
C SER A 364 14.34 4.07 5.56
N VAL A 365 13.65 4.75 6.47
CA VAL A 365 13.97 4.76 7.91
C VAL A 365 12.77 4.28 8.71
N ARG A 366 13.04 3.46 9.72
CA ARG A 366 12.14 3.19 10.86
C ARG A 366 12.79 3.74 12.11
N CYS A 367 11.98 4.15 13.08
CA CYS A 367 12.45 4.64 14.36
C CYS A 367 12.01 3.70 15.48
N ILE A 368 12.85 3.57 16.49
CA ILE A 368 12.56 2.86 17.74
C ILE A 368 12.66 3.84 18.90
N ASN A 369 11.79 3.70 19.91
CA ASN A 369 11.84 4.56 21.09
C ASN A 369 13.04 4.24 21.99
N GLY A 370 13.43 5.21 22.81
CA GLY A 370 14.57 5.14 23.71
C GLY A 370 15.79 5.87 23.18
N ASN A 371 16.88 5.82 23.95
CA ASN A 371 18.17 6.45 23.62
C ASN A 371 19.26 5.41 23.36
#